data_AF-A0A955TQ46-F1
#
_entry.id   AF-A0A955TQ46-F1
#
_cell.length_a   1.000
_cell.length_b   1.000
_cell.length_c   1.000
_cell.angle_alpha   90.00
_cell.angle_beta   90.00
_cell.angle_gamma   90.00
#
_symmetry.space_group_name_H-M   'P 1'
#
loop_
_entity.id
_entity.type
_entity.pdbx_description
1 polymer ?
#
loop_
_entity_poly.entity_id
_entity_poly.type
_entity_poly.pdbx_seq_one_letter_code
_entity_poly.pdbx_strand_id
1 'polypeptide(L)'
;MKHYARILVVVAVFTLFLSSNPLAGVNLPAFRAEEASRLIGMLLSAGRVVIDRNQDLINDPNKGDKGFGPEEFERQLIGEFRARTGVDLNKPALTHLPGKVTELLGELLHTSKEVVKE
;
A
#
# COMPACT_ATOMS: atom_id res chain seq x y z
N MET A 1 -31.44 -29.44 25.48
CA MET A 1 -30.88 -30.47 24.58
C MET A 1 -30.90 -30.10 23.10
N LYS A 2 -31.95 -29.46 22.55
CA LYS A 2 -32.04 -29.14 21.10
C LYS A 2 -31.07 -28.04 20.58
N HIS A 3 -30.54 -27.18 21.45
CA HIS A 3 -29.56 -26.15 21.05
C HIS A 3 -28.11 -26.66 21.00
N TYR A 4 -27.76 -27.62 21.86
CA TYR A 4 -26.43 -28.26 21.83
C TYR A 4 -26.19 -29.06 20.56
N ALA A 5 -27.22 -29.75 20.04
CA ALA A 5 -27.13 -30.50 18.79
C ALA A 5 -26.91 -29.60 17.55
N ARG A 6 -27.44 -28.36 17.56
CA ARG A 6 -27.23 -27.38 16.48
C ARG A 6 -25.80 -26.81 16.50
N ILE A 7 -25.27 -26.53 17.68
CA ILE A 7 -23.89 -26.04 17.84
C ILE A 7 -22.89 -27.13 17.43
N LEU A 8 -23.15 -28.39 17.78
CA LEU A 8 -22.28 -29.53 17.45
C LEU A 8 -22.22 -29.82 15.94
N VAL A 9 -23.34 -29.64 15.21
CA VAL A 9 -23.38 -29.76 13.74
C VAL A 9 -22.66 -28.60 13.05
N VAL A 10 -22.78 -27.37 13.56
CA VAL A 10 -22.05 -26.21 13.00
C VAL A 10 -20.53 -26.37 13.18
N VAL A 11 -20.08 -26.87 14.33
CA VAL A 11 -18.66 -27.14 14.59
C VAL A 11 -18.13 -28.27 13.70
N ALA A 12 -18.91 -29.34 13.50
CA ALA A 12 -18.52 -30.46 12.64
C ALA A 12 -18.37 -30.07 11.16
N VAL A 13 -19.25 -29.18 10.65
CA VAL A 13 -19.15 -28.63 9.28
C VAL A 13 -17.96 -27.68 9.15
N PHE A 14 -17.63 -26.92 10.20
CA PHE A 14 -16.46 -26.04 10.23
C PHE A 14 -15.14 -26.83 10.22
N THR A 15 -15.09 -27.98 10.90
CA THR A 15 -13.92 -28.86 10.89
C THR A 15 -13.76 -29.64 9.58
N LEU A 16 -14.86 -29.99 8.90
CA LEU A 16 -14.78 -30.68 7.60
C LEU A 16 -14.38 -29.74 6.44
N PHE A 17 -14.55 -28.43 6.62
CA PHE A 17 -14.09 -27.42 5.65
C PHE A 17 -12.57 -27.18 5.73
N LEU A 18 -11.93 -27.53 6.85
CA LEU A 18 -10.48 -27.38 7.05
C LEU A 18 -9.67 -28.56 6.49
N SER A 19 -10.29 -29.70 6.20
CA SER A 19 -9.60 -30.90 5.68
C SER A 19 -9.62 -31.05 4.16
N SER A 20 -10.22 -30.10 3.44
CA SER A 20 -10.33 -30.11 1.97
C SER A 20 -9.49 -29.00 1.32
N ASN A 21 -8.29 -28.74 1.84
CA ASN A 21 -7.29 -28.00 1.08
C ASN A 21 -6.18 -28.97 0.70
N PRO A 22 -6.08 -29.36 -0.58
CA PRO A 22 -4.90 -30.09 -1.00
C PRO A 22 -3.72 -29.14 -0.78
N LEU A 23 -2.75 -29.59 0.00
CA LEU A 23 -1.36 -29.11 -0.02
C LEU A 23 -0.75 -29.40 -1.40
N ALA A 24 -1.38 -28.90 -2.46
CA ALA A 24 -1.04 -29.08 -3.86
C ALA A 24 -0.95 -27.69 -4.50
N GLY A 25 0.27 -27.18 -4.56
CA GLY A 25 0.63 -25.97 -5.29
C GLY A 25 0.91 -24.80 -4.38
N VAL A 26 2.19 -24.56 -4.11
CA VAL A 26 2.67 -23.23 -3.68
C VAL A 26 2.28 -22.25 -4.78
N ASN A 27 1.15 -21.57 -4.61
CA ASN A 27 0.66 -20.60 -5.55
C ASN A 27 1.43 -19.29 -5.34
N LEU A 28 2.60 -19.19 -6.01
CA LEU A 28 3.43 -17.99 -6.15
C LEU A 28 2.69 -16.68 -6.54
N PRO A 29 1.46 -16.67 -7.14
CA PRO A 29 0.73 -15.41 -7.37
C PRO A 29 0.13 -14.76 -6.12
N ALA A 30 -0.29 -15.51 -5.09
CA ALA A 30 -0.95 -14.93 -3.92
C ALA A 30 0.02 -14.06 -3.10
N PHE A 31 1.22 -14.57 -2.83
CA PHE A 31 2.29 -13.83 -2.16
C PHE A 31 2.69 -12.56 -2.92
N ARG A 32 2.76 -12.62 -4.26
CA ARG A 32 3.05 -11.44 -5.10
C ARG A 32 1.94 -10.40 -5.08
N ALA A 33 0.68 -10.82 -5.00
CA ALA A 33 -0.47 -9.92 -4.89
C ALA A 33 -0.56 -9.25 -3.51
N GLU A 34 -0.22 -9.98 -2.45
CA GLU A 34 -0.11 -9.45 -1.09
C GLU A 34 0.99 -8.39 -1.01
N GLU A 35 2.18 -8.70 -1.53
CA GLU A 35 3.30 -7.76 -1.55
C GLU A 35 2.99 -6.51 -2.39
N ALA A 36 2.31 -6.68 -3.53
CA ALA A 36 1.84 -5.55 -4.35
C ALA A 36 0.89 -4.64 -3.58
N SER A 37 -0.13 -5.23 -2.93
CA SER A 37 -1.09 -4.50 -2.10
C SER A 37 -0.40 -3.76 -0.96
N ARG A 38 0.58 -4.42 -0.32
CA ARG A 38 1.38 -3.84 0.76
C ARG A 38 2.15 -2.61 0.27
N LEU A 39 2.83 -2.69 -0.86
CA LEU A 39 3.60 -1.58 -1.41
C LEU A 39 2.72 -0.41 -1.83
N ILE A 40 1.59 -0.66 -2.48
CA ILE A 40 0.62 0.39 -2.84
C ILE A 40 0.11 1.10 -1.59
N GLY A 41 -0.30 0.33 -0.57
CA GLY A 41 -0.76 0.89 0.70
C GLY A 41 0.34 1.71 1.42
N MET A 42 1.59 1.26 1.35
CA MET A 42 2.72 2.00 1.91
C MET A 42 3.02 3.30 1.16
N LEU A 43 2.86 3.34 -0.17
CA LEU A 43 3.03 4.56 -0.95
C LEU A 43 1.98 5.61 -0.57
N LEU A 44 0.70 5.22 -0.50
CA LEU A 44 -0.39 6.11 -0.10
C LEU A 44 -0.19 6.62 1.34
N SER A 45 0.21 5.73 2.25
CA SER A 45 0.52 6.10 3.64
C SER A 45 1.71 7.04 3.73
N ALA A 46 2.76 6.84 2.93
CA ALA A 46 3.91 7.74 2.86
C ALA A 46 3.48 9.14 2.37
N GLY A 47 2.63 9.21 1.34
CA GLY A 47 2.07 10.47 0.84
C GLY A 47 1.32 11.24 1.93
N ARG A 48 0.44 10.56 2.67
CA ARG A 48 -0.24 11.14 3.83
C ARG A 48 0.75 11.69 4.86
N VAL A 49 1.79 10.94 5.21
CA VAL A 49 2.78 11.39 6.20
C VAL A 49 3.56 12.61 5.71
N VAL A 50 3.88 12.70 4.42
CA VAL A 50 4.51 13.90 3.85
C VAL A 50 3.59 15.11 3.99
N ILE A 51 2.31 14.98 3.65
CA ILE A 51 1.34 16.07 3.83
C ILE A 51 1.25 16.46 5.31
N ASP A 52 1.06 15.49 6.21
CA ASP A 52 0.94 15.70 7.66
C ASP A 52 2.16 16.47 8.22
N ARG A 53 3.39 16.14 7.78
CA ARG A 53 4.62 16.84 8.20
C ARG A 53 4.72 18.27 7.70
N ASN A 54 4.06 18.59 6.59
CA ASN A 54 4.08 19.93 6.00
C ASN A 54 2.81 20.72 6.36
N GLN A 55 1.91 20.20 7.21
CA GLN A 55 0.64 20.86 7.58
C GLN A 55 0.83 22.25 8.17
N ASP A 56 1.80 22.45 9.06
CA ASP A 56 2.05 23.77 9.66
C ASP A 56 2.40 24.82 8.61
N LEU A 57 3.18 24.40 7.60
CA LEU A 57 3.55 25.24 6.47
C LEU A 57 2.39 25.46 5.50
N ILE A 58 1.61 24.41 5.22
CA ILE A 58 0.42 24.46 4.36
C ILE A 58 -0.65 25.38 4.97
N ASN A 59 -0.79 25.40 6.29
CA ASN A 59 -1.84 26.15 6.98
C ASN A 59 -1.41 27.56 7.39
N ASP A 60 -0.14 27.96 7.24
CA ASP A 60 0.31 29.31 7.58
C ASP A 60 -0.30 30.35 6.61
N PRO A 61 -1.19 31.25 7.08
CA PRO A 61 -1.81 32.27 6.24
C PRO A 61 -0.88 33.45 5.93
N ASN A 62 0.21 33.62 6.68
CA ASN A 62 1.13 34.75 6.52
C ASN A 62 2.22 34.47 5.48
N LYS A 63 2.30 33.24 4.98
CA LYS A 63 3.32 32.81 4.03
C LYS A 63 2.70 32.66 2.63
N GLY A 64 3.10 33.53 1.71
CA GLY A 64 2.70 33.47 0.31
C GLY A 64 3.29 32.26 -0.40
N ASP A 65 4.61 32.26 -0.63
CA ASP A 65 5.31 31.07 -1.13
C ASP A 65 5.65 30.13 0.03
N LYS A 66 4.99 28.98 0.04
CA LYS A 66 5.19 27.97 1.08
C LYS A 66 6.47 27.17 0.83
N GLY A 67 6.96 27.06 -0.40
CA GLY A 67 8.09 26.20 -0.75
C GLY A 67 7.76 24.70 -0.71
N PHE A 68 6.49 24.36 -0.54
CA PHE A 68 5.96 23.00 -0.61
C PHE A 68 5.13 22.86 -1.89
N GLY A 69 5.82 22.53 -2.99
CA GLY A 69 5.22 22.31 -4.30
C GLY A 69 5.36 20.86 -4.77
N PRO A 70 4.92 20.55 -6.00
CA PRO A 70 4.87 19.18 -6.53
C PRO A 70 6.22 18.44 -6.48
N GLU A 71 7.31 19.13 -6.82
CA GLU A 71 8.66 18.54 -6.81
C GLU A 71 9.16 18.23 -5.40
N GLU A 72 8.84 19.10 -4.44
CA GLU A 72 9.23 18.90 -3.05
C GLU A 72 8.42 17.77 -2.41
N PHE A 73 7.12 17.68 -2.73
CA PHE A 73 6.28 16.55 -2.35
C PHE A 73 6.81 15.24 -2.91
N GLU A 74 7.11 15.17 -4.22
CA GLU A 74 7.64 13.97 -4.87
C GLU A 74 8.95 13.51 -4.21
N ARG A 75 9.89 14.44 -3.99
CA ARG A 75 11.16 14.16 -3.34
C ARG A 75 10.97 13.58 -1.93
N GLN A 76 10.09 14.18 -1.12
CA GLN A 76 9.80 13.70 0.22
C GLN A 76 9.06 12.35 0.21
N LEU A 77 8.13 12.14 -0.73
CA LEU A 77 7.36 10.90 -0.88
C LEU A 77 8.27 9.73 -1.25
N ILE A 78 9.12 9.90 -2.25
CA ILE A 78 10.09 8.86 -2.64
C ILE A 78 11.02 8.53 -1.48
N GLY A 79 11.50 9.55 -0.76
CA GLY A 79 12.34 9.37 0.43
C GLY A 79 11.66 8.58 1.53
N GLU A 80 10.43 8.95 1.90
CA GLU A 80 9.64 8.28 2.94
C GLU A 80 9.28 6.85 2.54
N PHE A 81 8.86 6.64 1.30
CA PHE A 81 8.54 5.31 0.78
C PHE A 81 9.75 4.39 0.80
N ARG A 82 10.90 4.88 0.33
CA ARG A 82 12.16 4.13 0.32
C ARG A 82 12.63 3.82 1.74
N ALA A 83 12.50 4.74 2.68
CA ALA A 83 12.87 4.51 4.08
C ALA A 83 12.04 3.38 4.71
N ARG A 84 10.77 3.24 4.34
CA ARG A 84 9.86 2.21 4.87
C ARG A 84 9.97 0.85 4.19
N THR A 85 10.26 0.85 2.89
CA THR A 85 10.17 -0.37 2.06
C THR A 85 11.52 -0.89 1.57
N GLY A 86 12.56 -0.05 1.57
CA GLY A 86 13.82 -0.31 0.88
C GLY A 86 13.74 -0.18 -0.65
N VAL A 87 12.55 0.09 -1.19
CA VAL A 87 12.30 0.16 -2.63
C VAL A 87 12.52 1.60 -3.13
N ASP A 88 13.28 1.73 -4.20
CA ASP A 88 13.58 3.02 -4.84
C ASP A 88 12.72 3.18 -6.10
N LEU A 89 11.74 4.08 -6.07
CA LEU A 89 10.81 4.32 -7.18
C LEU A 89 11.50 4.92 -8.42
N ASN A 90 12.66 5.54 -8.25
CA ASN A 90 13.43 6.10 -9.36
C ASN A 90 14.26 5.04 -10.10
N LYS A 91 14.33 3.80 -9.58
CA LYS A 91 15.12 2.74 -10.21
C LYS A 91 14.26 1.92 -11.17
N PRO A 92 14.72 1.70 -12.41
CA PRO A 92 14.00 0.90 -13.40
C PRO A 92 13.91 -0.59 -13.02
N ALA A 93 14.71 -1.01 -12.03
CA ALA A 93 14.85 -2.37 -11.57
C ALA A 93 14.06 -2.61 -10.28
N LEU A 94 12.73 -2.50 -10.35
CA LEU A 94 11.84 -3.19 -9.41
C LEU A 94 11.77 -4.68 -9.80
N THR A 95 12.93 -5.32 -9.99
CA THR A 95 13.14 -6.59 -10.71
C THR A 95 12.34 -7.76 -10.15
N HIS A 96 11.82 -7.63 -8.93
CA HIS A 96 11.06 -8.65 -8.23
C HIS A 96 9.56 -8.36 -8.18
N LEU A 97 9.12 -7.19 -8.63
CA LEU A 97 7.71 -6.80 -8.69
C LEU A 97 7.12 -7.12 -10.07
N PRO A 98 5.84 -7.53 -10.13
CA PRO A 98 5.13 -7.62 -11.41
C PRO A 98 5.14 -6.24 -12.10
N GLY A 99 5.40 -6.19 -13.40
CA GLY A 99 5.50 -4.93 -14.15
C GLY A 99 4.28 -4.01 -13.98
N LYS A 100 3.08 -4.58 -13.83
CA LYS A 100 1.85 -3.80 -13.57
C LYS A 100 1.88 -3.04 -12.24
N VAL A 101 2.53 -3.59 -11.21
CA VAL A 101 2.64 -2.94 -9.90
C VAL A 101 3.59 -1.75 -9.99
N THR A 102 4.72 -1.92 -10.69
CA THR A 102 5.66 -0.82 -10.96
C THR A 102 5.00 0.33 -11.70
N GLU A 103 4.22 0.01 -12.74
CA GLU A 103 3.42 0.99 -13.49
C GLU A 103 2.42 1.71 -12.57
N LEU A 104 1.66 0.97 -11.75
CA LEU A 104 0.70 1.56 -10.82
C LEU A 104 1.37 2.44 -9.75
N LEU A 105 2.51 2.04 -9.20
CA LEU A 105 3.25 2.85 -8.22
C LEU A 105 3.75 4.15 -8.85
N GLY A 106 4.24 4.10 -10.10
CA GLY A 106 4.63 5.28 -10.87
C GLY A 106 3.43 6.19 -11.16
N GLU A 107 2.31 5.62 -11.57
CA GLU A 107 1.07 6.37 -11.87
C GLU A 107 0.50 7.04 -10.61
N LEU A 108 0.49 6.34 -9.48
CA LEU A 108 0.05 6.90 -8.19
C LEU A 108 0.96 8.05 -7.74
N LEU A 109 2.27 7.91 -7.91
CA LEU A 109 3.22 8.98 -7.64
C LEU A 109 2.93 10.22 -8.52
N HIS A 110 2.78 10.00 -9.82
CA HIS A 110 2.46 11.06 -10.78
C HIS A 110 1.12 11.75 -10.46
N THR A 111 0.06 10.97 -10.24
CA THR A 111 -1.26 11.49 -9.88
C THR A 111 -1.21 12.29 -8.59
N SER A 112 -0.52 11.79 -7.56
CA SER A 112 -0.38 12.50 -6.29
C SER A 112 0.36 13.83 -6.44
N LYS A 113 1.35 13.88 -7.34
CA LYS A 113 2.10 15.10 -7.67
C LYS A 113 1.21 16.15 -8.35
N GLU A 114 0.37 15.75 -9.30
CA GLU A 114 -0.57 16.69 -9.94
C GLU A 114 -1.62 17.21 -8.93
N VAL A 115 -2.09 16.40 -7.99
CA VAL A 115 -3.01 16.88 -6.93
C VAL A 115 -2.38 17.94 -6.04
N VAL A 116 -1.07 17.89 -5.79
CA VAL A 116 -0.35 18.92 -4.99
C VAL A 116 -0.14 20.22 -5.77
N LYS A 117 -0.24 20.16 -7.10
CA LYS A 117 -0.10 21.32 -7.98
C LYS A 117 -1.37 22.17 -8.05
N GLU A 118 -2.52 21.54 -7.84
CA GLU A 118 -3.85 22.16 -7.81
C GLU A 118 -4.11 22.92 -6.49
#